data_AF-K0EYR1-F1
#
_entry.id   AF-K0EYR1-F1
#
_cell.length_a   1.000
_cell.length_b   1.000
_cell.length_c   1.000
_cell.angle_alpha   90.00
_cell.angle_beta   90.00
_cell.angle_gamma   90.00
#
_symmetry.space_group_name_H-M   'P 1'
#
loop_
_entity.id
_entity.type
_entity.pdbx_description
1 polymer ?
#
loop_
_entity_poly.entity_id
_entity_poly.type
_entity_poly.pdbx_seq_one_letter_code
_entity_poly.pdbx_strand_id
1 'polypeptide(L)'
;MPTTPRARARAQTMNDIVRIGREHLASEGAAALSLRAVARDLGVVSSAVYRYVRSRDELLTLLVIDGYNALGDAVDADLAAAPDDPIEQIRTLCHSVRRWAHAEPARYGLLFGTPVPGYDAPAEQTMTPGTRVITTLQGLFARAYLAGQLTTPRPEPTVSVTLAADFDRIRGEFELPLPDWLFARGITFWASLFGAVSADVFDMYGTDTFTDRTDLFDQQVDALLDMLGHRR
;
A
#
# COMPACT_ATOMS: atom_id res chain seq x y z
N MET A 1 -18.47 -21.95 11.64
CA MET A 1 -18.52 -22.09 13.11
C MET A 1 -18.80 -20.72 13.72
N PRO A 2 -19.93 -20.50 14.43
CA PRO A 2 -20.17 -19.23 15.09
C PRO A 2 -19.11 -18.98 16.18
N THR A 3 -18.55 -17.77 16.20
CA THR A 3 -17.54 -17.36 17.19
C THR A 3 -18.13 -17.33 18.59
N THR A 4 -17.46 -17.94 19.56
CA THR A 4 -17.89 -17.92 20.97
C THR A 4 -17.93 -16.48 21.51
N PRO A 5 -18.76 -16.17 22.53
CA PRO A 5 -18.75 -14.85 23.18
C PRO A 5 -17.36 -14.41 23.63
N ARG A 6 -16.53 -15.34 24.13
CA ARG A 6 -15.14 -15.08 24.54
C ARG A 6 -14.24 -14.72 23.36
N ALA A 7 -14.40 -15.40 22.21
CA ALA A 7 -13.66 -15.07 21.00
C ALA A 7 -14.04 -13.67 20.47
N ARG A 8 -15.33 -13.32 20.47
CA ARG A 8 -15.81 -11.98 20.09
C ARG A 8 -15.26 -10.90 21.01
N ALA A 9 -15.31 -11.10 22.32
CA ALA A 9 -14.73 -10.17 23.28
C ALA A 9 -13.22 -9.99 23.07
N ARG A 10 -12.49 -11.09 22.79
CA ARG A 10 -11.05 -11.02 22.47
C ARG A 10 -10.78 -10.22 21.20
N ALA A 11 -11.55 -10.44 20.13
CA ALA A 11 -11.42 -9.71 18.87
C ALA A 11 -11.72 -8.22 19.05
N GLN A 12 -12.77 -7.87 19.80
CA GLN A 12 -13.10 -6.47 20.10
C GLN A 12 -11.96 -5.79 20.85
N THR A 13 -11.40 -6.42 21.90
CA THR A 13 -10.25 -5.85 22.62
C THR A 13 -9.05 -5.65 21.69
N MET A 14 -8.79 -6.57 20.76
CA MET A 14 -7.70 -6.39 19.79
C MET A 14 -7.97 -5.19 18.85
N ASN A 15 -9.19 -5.05 18.35
CA ASN A 15 -9.59 -3.91 17.53
C ASN A 15 -9.46 -2.58 18.29
N ASP A 16 -9.82 -2.56 19.59
CA ASP A 16 -9.66 -1.38 20.43
C ASP A 16 -8.17 -1.03 20.65
N ILE A 17 -7.31 -2.03 20.85
CA ILE A 17 -5.86 -1.83 20.96
C ILE A 17 -5.29 -1.24 19.67
N VAL A 18 -5.66 -1.79 18.50
CA VAL A 18 -5.21 -1.27 17.20
C VAL A 18 -5.74 0.14 16.96
N ARG A 19 -7.03 0.41 17.26
CA ARG A 19 -7.63 1.76 17.15
C ARG A 19 -6.87 2.79 17.98
N ILE A 20 -6.61 2.51 19.26
CA ILE A 20 -5.84 3.42 20.13
C ILE A 20 -4.39 3.55 19.63
N GLY A 21 -3.80 2.46 19.15
CA GLY A 21 -2.48 2.49 18.50
C GLY A 21 -2.43 3.42 17.29
N ARG A 22 -3.49 3.46 16.46
CA ARG A 22 -3.59 4.40 15.33
C ARG A 22 -3.72 5.85 15.81
N GLU A 23 -4.46 6.08 16.88
CA GLU A 23 -4.59 7.42 17.49
C GLU A 23 -3.22 7.92 17.98
N HIS A 24 -2.46 7.09 18.69
CA HIS A 24 -1.10 7.42 19.13
C HIS A 24 -0.12 7.59 17.97
N LEU A 25 -0.24 6.75 16.93
CA LEU A 25 0.57 6.90 15.71
C LEU A 25 0.33 8.26 15.05
N ALA A 26 -0.93 8.72 15.02
CA ALA A 26 -1.30 10.01 14.44
C ALA A 26 -0.87 11.21 15.29
N SER A 27 -0.96 11.12 16.61
CA SER A 27 -0.65 12.25 17.51
C SER A 27 0.82 12.35 17.91
N GLU A 28 1.53 11.23 18.02
CA GLU A 28 2.89 11.16 18.60
C GLU A 28 3.91 10.49 17.68
N GLY A 29 3.46 9.78 16.64
CA GLY A 29 4.32 9.05 15.71
C GLY A 29 4.78 7.68 16.21
N ALA A 30 5.33 6.88 15.29
CA ALA A 30 5.66 5.47 15.54
C ALA A 30 6.69 5.25 16.65
N ALA A 31 7.66 6.17 16.80
CA ALA A 31 8.71 6.07 17.81
C ALA A 31 8.18 6.23 19.25
N ALA A 32 7.08 6.96 19.43
CA ALA A 32 6.48 7.23 20.73
C ALA A 32 5.46 6.15 21.16
N LEU A 33 5.10 5.21 20.27
CA LEU A 33 4.13 4.16 20.56
C LEU A 33 4.49 3.38 21.83
N SER A 34 3.50 3.25 22.72
CA SER A 34 3.68 2.69 24.06
C SER A 34 2.49 1.85 24.49
N LEU A 35 2.74 0.56 24.78
CA LEU A 35 1.70 -0.32 25.34
C LEU A 35 1.16 0.16 26.70
N ARG A 36 1.94 0.95 27.45
CA ARG A 36 1.47 1.55 28.70
C ARG A 36 0.49 2.69 28.45
N ALA A 37 0.75 3.51 27.44
CA ALA A 37 -0.19 4.56 27.02
C ALA A 37 -1.48 3.93 26.49
N VAL A 38 -1.35 2.92 25.62
CA VAL A 38 -2.52 2.18 25.09
C VAL A 38 -3.35 1.56 26.22
N ALA A 39 -2.72 0.93 27.21
CA ALA A 39 -3.42 0.36 28.36
C ALA A 39 -4.18 1.43 29.17
N ARG A 40 -3.56 2.60 29.37
CA ARG A 40 -4.17 3.72 30.08
C ARG A 40 -5.44 4.19 29.38
N ASP A 41 -5.39 4.38 28.06
CA ASP A 41 -6.52 4.87 27.27
C ASP A 41 -7.61 3.81 27.10
N LEU A 42 -7.25 2.53 27.15
CA LEU A 42 -8.20 1.43 27.24
C LEU A 42 -8.83 1.28 28.64
N GLY A 43 -8.31 1.97 29.66
CA GLY A 43 -8.79 1.90 31.04
C GLY A 43 -8.40 0.60 31.77
N VAL A 44 -7.28 -0.03 31.38
CA VAL A 44 -6.82 -1.29 31.96
C VAL A 44 -5.36 -1.22 32.44
N VAL A 45 -4.98 -2.15 33.31
CA VAL A 45 -3.57 -2.34 33.69
C VAL A 45 -2.76 -2.85 32.50
N SER A 46 -1.48 -2.44 32.39
CA SER A 46 -0.64 -2.83 31.25
C SER A 46 -0.49 -4.34 31.08
N SER A 47 -0.47 -5.10 32.18
CA SER A 47 -0.43 -6.57 32.15
C SER A 47 -1.62 -7.20 31.42
N ALA A 48 -2.76 -6.51 31.35
CA ALA A 48 -3.91 -6.96 30.57
C ALA A 48 -3.64 -6.86 29.06
N VAL A 49 -3.08 -5.74 28.59
CA VAL A 49 -2.72 -5.53 27.17
C VAL A 49 -1.63 -6.51 26.71
N TYR A 50 -0.64 -6.81 27.57
CA TYR A 50 0.42 -7.77 27.25
C TYR A 50 -0.07 -9.20 26.95
N ARG A 51 -1.32 -9.55 27.31
CA ARG A 51 -1.96 -10.84 26.93
C ARG A 51 -2.49 -10.87 25.48
N TYR A 52 -2.48 -9.72 24.82
CA TYR A 52 -2.92 -9.52 23.44
C TYR A 52 -1.73 -9.12 22.57
N VAL A 53 -0.92 -8.17 23.03
CA VAL A 53 0.23 -7.61 22.31
C VAL A 53 1.44 -7.58 23.24
N ARG A 54 2.44 -8.43 22.96
CA ARG A 54 3.59 -8.75 23.82
C ARG A 54 4.65 -7.66 23.84
N SER A 55 4.74 -6.84 22.80
CA SER A 55 5.77 -5.81 22.66
C SER A 55 5.27 -4.61 21.84
N ARG A 56 6.02 -3.52 21.90
CA ARG A 56 5.82 -2.37 21.01
C ARG A 56 5.92 -2.80 19.53
N ASP A 57 6.86 -3.67 19.21
CA ASP A 57 7.09 -4.10 17.82
C ASP A 57 5.95 -5.00 17.31
N GLU A 58 5.29 -5.77 18.20
CA GLU A 58 4.05 -6.48 17.85
C GLU A 58 2.89 -5.49 17.62
N LEU A 59 2.81 -4.39 18.38
CA LEU A 59 1.84 -3.32 18.09
C LEU A 59 2.13 -2.66 16.72
N LEU A 60 3.38 -2.32 16.45
CA LEU A 60 3.81 -1.78 15.15
C LEU A 60 3.43 -2.73 14.00
N THR A 61 3.68 -4.02 14.16
CA THR A 61 3.32 -5.03 13.15
C THR A 61 1.82 -5.08 12.90
N LEU A 62 1.00 -5.02 13.95
CA LEU A 62 -0.45 -4.95 13.81
C LEU A 62 -0.89 -3.68 13.08
N LEU A 63 -0.26 -2.54 13.35
CA LEU A 63 -0.53 -1.26 12.66
C LEU A 63 -0.08 -1.27 11.20
N VAL A 64 1.03 -1.94 10.87
CA VAL A 64 1.49 -2.15 9.49
C VAL A 64 0.48 -3.01 8.70
N ILE A 65 0.05 -4.13 9.28
CA ILE A 65 -0.95 -5.01 8.65
C ILE A 65 -2.28 -4.27 8.46
N ASP A 66 -2.74 -3.55 9.50
CA ASP A 66 -3.93 -2.69 9.42
C ASP A 66 -3.79 -1.63 8.32
N GLY A 67 -2.64 -0.96 8.24
CA GLY A 67 -2.30 0.00 7.19
C GLY A 67 -2.46 -0.57 5.79
N TYR A 68 -1.77 -1.67 5.51
CA TYR A 68 -1.84 -2.34 4.21
C TYR A 68 -3.24 -2.83 3.87
N ASN A 69 -3.96 -3.39 4.85
CA ASN A 69 -5.34 -3.83 4.64
C ASN A 69 -6.25 -2.67 4.28
N ALA A 70 -6.20 -1.54 5.00
CA ALA A 70 -7.06 -0.41 4.67
C ALA A 70 -6.72 0.24 3.33
N LEU A 71 -5.44 0.28 2.95
CA LEU A 71 -5.06 0.72 1.61
C LEU A 71 -5.63 -0.23 0.54
N GLY A 72 -5.46 -1.54 0.72
CA GLY A 72 -6.02 -2.54 -0.18
C GLY A 72 -7.55 -2.50 -0.26
N ASP A 73 -8.22 -2.30 0.88
CA ASP A 73 -9.68 -2.20 0.94
C ASP A 73 -10.20 -0.93 0.24
N ALA A 74 -9.49 0.20 0.38
CA ALA A 74 -9.82 1.42 -0.36
C ALA A 74 -9.71 1.21 -1.87
N VAL A 75 -8.60 0.60 -2.32
CA VAL A 75 -8.38 0.28 -3.75
C VAL A 75 -9.45 -0.67 -4.27
N ASP A 76 -9.74 -1.76 -3.56
CA ASP A 76 -10.72 -2.76 -4.00
C ASP A 76 -12.14 -2.18 -4.05
N ALA A 77 -12.51 -1.32 -3.10
CA ALA A 77 -13.81 -0.64 -3.10
C ALA A 77 -13.96 0.30 -4.30
N ASP A 78 -12.92 1.06 -4.63
CA ASP A 78 -12.93 1.98 -5.77
C ASP A 78 -12.94 1.24 -7.11
N LEU A 79 -12.16 0.15 -7.22
CA LEU A 79 -12.15 -0.70 -8.42
C LEU A 79 -13.50 -1.39 -8.64
N ALA A 80 -14.19 -1.81 -7.57
CA ALA A 80 -15.52 -2.41 -7.69
C ALA A 80 -16.58 -1.43 -8.22
N ALA A 81 -16.37 -0.12 -8.05
CA ALA A 81 -17.25 0.93 -8.55
C ALA A 81 -16.81 1.49 -9.92
N ALA A 82 -15.61 1.15 -10.38
CA ALA A 82 -15.05 1.65 -11.63
C ALA A 82 -15.61 0.90 -12.86
N PRO A 83 -15.61 1.52 -14.05
CA PRO A 83 -15.86 0.82 -15.30
C PRO A 83 -14.93 -0.39 -15.48
N ASP A 84 -15.41 -1.42 -16.19
CA ASP A 84 -14.58 -2.58 -16.54
C ASP A 84 -13.65 -2.28 -17.73
N ASP A 85 -12.80 -1.26 -17.57
CA ASP A 85 -11.73 -0.89 -18.48
C ASP A 85 -10.39 -0.90 -17.72
N PRO A 86 -9.38 -1.68 -18.15
CA PRO A 86 -8.11 -1.77 -17.43
C PRO A 86 -7.36 -0.45 -17.25
N ILE A 87 -7.42 0.48 -18.22
CA ILE A 87 -6.74 1.77 -18.12
C ILE A 87 -7.45 2.67 -17.10
N GLU A 88 -8.78 2.75 -17.15
CA GLU A 88 -9.57 3.48 -16.16
C GLU A 88 -9.41 2.89 -14.75
N GLN A 89 -9.28 1.58 -14.64
CA GLN A 89 -9.00 0.91 -13.36
C GLN A 89 -7.58 1.22 -12.84
N ILE A 90 -6.57 1.32 -13.70
CA ILE A 90 -5.22 1.77 -13.29
C ILE A 90 -5.26 3.20 -12.74
N ARG A 91 -5.97 4.11 -13.43
CA ARG A 91 -6.18 5.49 -12.95
C ARG A 91 -6.89 5.48 -11.61
N THR A 92 -7.99 4.74 -11.51
CA THR A 92 -8.78 4.60 -10.27
C THR A 92 -7.92 4.13 -9.11
N LEU A 93 -7.07 3.11 -9.31
CA LEU A 93 -6.13 2.63 -8.30
C LEU A 93 -5.17 3.75 -7.86
N CYS A 94 -4.56 4.48 -8.79
CA CYS A 94 -3.64 5.57 -8.47
C CYS A 94 -4.32 6.65 -7.62
N HIS A 95 -5.53 7.05 -8.00
CA HIS A 95 -6.33 8.03 -7.24
C HIS A 95 -6.76 7.51 -5.88
N SER A 96 -7.11 6.23 -5.77
CA SER A 96 -7.47 5.58 -4.51
C SER A 96 -6.28 5.61 -3.53
N VAL A 97 -5.09 5.23 -4.00
CA VAL A 97 -3.84 5.30 -3.22
C VAL A 97 -3.59 6.73 -2.74
N ARG A 98 -3.63 7.72 -3.64
CA ARG A 98 -3.41 9.14 -3.28
C ARG A 98 -4.45 9.63 -2.27
N ARG A 99 -5.73 9.35 -2.49
CA ARG A 99 -6.82 9.78 -1.60
C ARG A 99 -6.71 9.16 -0.22
N TRP A 100 -6.43 7.86 -0.14
CA TRP A 100 -6.20 7.18 1.14
C TRP A 100 -5.00 7.76 1.87
N ALA A 101 -3.90 8.02 1.17
CA ALA A 101 -2.68 8.56 1.76
C ALA A 101 -2.90 9.96 2.37
N HIS A 102 -3.69 10.82 1.72
CA HIS A 102 -4.10 12.12 2.26
C HIS A 102 -5.08 12.00 3.45
N ALA A 103 -5.95 11.01 3.44
CA ALA A 103 -6.89 10.78 4.53
C ALA A 103 -6.21 10.19 5.79
N GLU A 104 -5.14 9.41 5.61
CA GLU A 104 -4.47 8.66 6.67
C GLU A 104 -2.93 8.87 6.67
N PRO A 105 -2.44 10.12 6.77
CA PRO A 105 -1.03 10.45 6.55
C PRO A 105 -0.08 9.76 7.53
N ALA A 106 -0.50 9.52 8.77
CA ALA A 106 0.30 8.83 9.77
C ALA A 106 0.47 7.33 9.46
N ARG A 107 -0.56 6.68 8.92
CA ARG A 107 -0.51 5.28 8.49
C ARG A 107 0.25 5.15 7.18
N TYR A 108 0.02 6.07 6.24
CA TYR A 108 0.85 6.17 5.04
C TYR A 108 2.33 6.33 5.38
N GLY A 109 2.67 7.22 6.32
CA GLY A 109 4.04 7.41 6.81
C GLY A 109 4.65 6.19 7.49
N LEU A 110 3.85 5.38 8.20
CA LEU A 110 4.33 4.11 8.76
C LEU A 110 4.71 3.10 7.67
N LEU A 111 3.99 3.08 6.54
CA LEU A 111 4.21 2.11 5.46
C LEU A 111 5.29 2.57 4.47
N PHE A 112 5.27 3.84 4.07
CA PHE A 112 6.06 4.37 2.95
C PHE A 112 6.96 5.56 3.33
N GLY A 113 6.97 5.95 4.60
CA GLY A 113 7.82 7.03 5.12
C GLY A 113 9.18 6.53 5.60
N THR A 114 9.73 7.24 6.60
CA THR A 114 11.02 6.86 7.21
C THR A 114 10.86 5.58 8.03
N PRO A 115 11.73 4.56 7.84
CA PRO A 115 11.69 3.34 8.65
C PRO A 115 11.79 3.64 10.14
N VAL A 116 11.03 2.89 10.95
CA VAL A 116 11.04 3.03 12.40
C VAL A 116 12.34 2.43 12.98
N PRO A 117 13.19 3.21 13.68
CA PRO A 117 14.46 2.70 14.17
C PRO A 117 14.32 1.50 15.11
N GLY A 118 15.06 0.42 14.82
CA GLY A 118 15.07 -0.81 15.61
C GLY A 118 13.82 -1.68 15.47
N TYR A 119 12.99 -1.43 14.46
CA TYR A 119 11.84 -2.27 14.12
C TYR A 119 12.04 -2.91 12.74
N ASP A 120 11.97 -4.23 12.70
CA ASP A 120 11.93 -5.02 11.46
C ASP A 120 10.57 -5.69 11.34
N ALA A 121 9.82 -5.38 10.28
CA ALA A 121 8.52 -5.98 10.03
C ALA A 121 8.68 -7.48 9.66
N PRO A 122 8.01 -8.41 10.36
CA PRO A 122 8.13 -9.83 10.05
C PRO A 122 7.43 -10.16 8.73
N ALA A 123 8.22 -10.50 7.71
CA ALA A 123 7.74 -10.76 6.35
C ALA A 123 6.61 -11.81 6.28
N GLU A 124 6.66 -12.86 7.10
CA GLU A 124 5.60 -13.88 7.17
C GLU A 124 4.21 -13.30 7.48
N GLN A 125 4.14 -12.18 8.21
CA GLN A 125 2.89 -11.55 8.60
C GLN A 125 2.53 -10.36 7.69
N THR A 126 3.53 -9.65 7.16
CA THR A 126 3.31 -8.39 6.44
C THR A 126 3.38 -8.51 4.92
N MET A 127 3.93 -9.60 4.37
CA MET A 127 4.10 -9.76 2.92
C MET A 127 2.76 -9.82 2.19
N THR A 128 1.86 -10.73 2.56
CA THR A 128 0.56 -10.89 1.90
C THR A 128 -0.27 -9.59 1.87
N PRO A 129 -0.50 -8.87 2.99
CA PRO A 129 -1.20 -7.60 2.92
C PRO A 129 -0.36 -6.53 2.18
N GLY A 130 0.97 -6.54 2.33
CA GLY A 130 1.88 -5.58 1.72
C GLY A 130 1.98 -5.66 0.19
N THR A 131 1.77 -6.85 -0.40
CA THR A 131 1.83 -7.04 -1.85
C THR A 131 0.48 -6.91 -2.55
N ARG A 132 -0.64 -6.86 -1.82
CA ARG A 132 -2.00 -6.84 -2.38
C ARG A 132 -2.17 -5.82 -3.51
N VAL A 133 -1.80 -4.56 -3.26
CA VAL A 133 -2.03 -3.47 -4.24
C VAL A 133 -1.10 -3.56 -5.45
N ILE A 134 0.17 -3.94 -5.27
CA ILE A 134 1.09 -4.10 -6.41
C ILE A 134 0.70 -5.31 -7.27
N THR A 135 0.25 -6.41 -6.66
CA THR A 135 -0.27 -7.56 -7.38
C THR A 135 -1.53 -7.18 -8.17
N THR A 136 -2.48 -6.44 -7.56
CA THR A 136 -3.65 -5.90 -8.28
C THR A 136 -3.24 -5.04 -9.46
N LEU A 137 -2.31 -4.10 -9.26
CA LEU A 137 -1.82 -3.21 -10.31
C LEU A 137 -1.16 -3.97 -11.46
N GLN A 138 -0.31 -4.97 -11.16
CA GLN A 138 0.30 -5.82 -12.18
C GLN A 138 -0.73 -6.67 -12.94
N GLY A 139 -1.78 -7.15 -12.25
CA GLY A 139 -2.92 -7.80 -12.89
C GLY A 139 -3.66 -6.87 -13.86
N LEU A 140 -3.83 -5.60 -13.51
CA LEU A 140 -4.40 -4.60 -14.41
C LEU A 140 -3.50 -4.33 -15.63
N PHE A 141 -2.18 -4.27 -15.45
CA PHE A 141 -1.24 -4.17 -16.58
C PHE A 141 -1.35 -5.37 -17.53
N ALA A 142 -1.50 -6.58 -16.98
CA ALA A 142 -1.65 -7.78 -17.79
C ALA A 142 -2.94 -7.74 -18.61
N ARG A 143 -4.05 -7.33 -17.99
CA ARG A 143 -5.33 -7.14 -18.68
C ARG A 143 -5.25 -6.08 -19.77
N ALA A 144 -4.65 -4.92 -19.48
CA ALA A 144 -4.48 -3.84 -20.46
C ALA A 144 -3.59 -4.27 -21.64
N TYR A 145 -2.53 -5.03 -21.38
CA TYR A 145 -1.65 -5.58 -22.40
C TYR A 145 -2.37 -6.59 -23.30
N LEU A 146 -3.09 -7.55 -22.71
CA LEU A 146 -3.87 -8.55 -23.45
C LEU A 146 -5.02 -7.92 -24.25
N ALA A 147 -5.58 -6.81 -23.79
CA ALA A 147 -6.58 -6.02 -24.51
C ALA A 147 -5.97 -5.14 -25.62
N GLY A 148 -4.65 -5.13 -25.80
CA GLY A 148 -3.97 -4.30 -26.80
C GLY A 148 -3.89 -2.81 -26.46
N GLN A 149 -4.20 -2.42 -25.22
CA GLN A 149 -4.18 -1.02 -24.76
C GLN A 149 -2.77 -0.55 -24.36
N LEU A 150 -1.84 -1.48 -24.14
CA LEU A 150 -0.42 -1.22 -23.90
C LEU A 150 0.42 -1.78 -25.05
N THR A 151 1.25 -0.93 -25.67
CA THR A 151 2.07 -1.32 -26.82
C THR A 151 3.49 -1.70 -26.38
N THR A 152 3.96 -2.88 -26.79
CA THR A 152 5.37 -3.27 -26.63
C THR A 152 6.30 -2.24 -27.29
N PRO A 153 7.27 -1.67 -26.55
CA PRO A 153 8.24 -0.73 -27.10
C PRO A 153 9.11 -1.38 -28.18
N ARG A 154 9.57 -0.57 -29.14
CA ARG A 154 10.53 -1.00 -30.17
C ARG A 154 11.77 -0.10 -30.16
N PRO A 155 12.99 -0.65 -29.99
CA PRO A 155 13.27 -2.04 -29.63
C PRO A 155 12.76 -2.39 -28.22
N GLU A 156 12.54 -3.68 -27.96
CA GLU A 156 12.19 -4.15 -26.62
C GLU A 156 13.42 -3.99 -25.68
N PRO A 157 13.25 -3.43 -24.47
CA PRO A 157 14.31 -3.37 -23.47
C PRO A 157 14.89 -4.74 -23.16
N THR A 158 16.22 -4.85 -23.14
CA THR A 158 16.90 -6.07 -22.73
C THR A 158 16.97 -6.16 -21.21
N VAL A 159 16.68 -7.35 -20.66
CA VAL A 159 16.88 -7.66 -19.24
C VAL A 159 17.99 -8.69 -19.08
N SER A 160 18.70 -8.66 -17.95
CA SER A 160 19.74 -9.65 -17.67
C SER A 160 19.11 -11.02 -17.39
N VAL A 161 19.87 -12.10 -17.61
CA VAL A 161 19.41 -13.47 -17.30
C VAL A 161 18.99 -13.62 -15.83
N THR A 162 19.72 -12.98 -14.91
CA THR A 162 19.39 -12.98 -13.48
C THR A 162 18.04 -12.32 -13.23
N LEU A 163 17.81 -11.13 -13.80
CA LEU A 163 16.55 -10.41 -13.60
C LEU A 163 15.37 -11.11 -14.28
N ALA A 164 15.58 -11.72 -15.46
CA ALA A 164 14.57 -12.53 -16.13
C ALA A 164 14.14 -13.73 -15.26
N ALA A 165 15.09 -14.38 -14.58
CA ALA A 165 14.79 -15.48 -13.65
C ALA A 165 13.99 -15.00 -12.42
N ASP A 166 14.29 -13.80 -11.90
CA ASP A 166 13.49 -13.18 -10.84
C ASP A 166 12.06 -12.90 -11.33
N PHE A 167 11.90 -12.37 -12.54
CA PHE A 167 10.59 -12.15 -13.15
C PHE A 167 9.83 -13.46 -13.33
N ASP A 168 10.45 -14.51 -13.86
CA ASP A 168 9.83 -15.83 -14.01
C ASP A 168 9.33 -16.40 -12.67
N ARG A 169 10.14 -16.27 -11.61
CA ARG A 169 9.72 -16.69 -10.26
C ARG A 169 8.49 -15.92 -9.80
N ILE A 170 8.47 -14.60 -9.95
CA ILE A 170 7.35 -13.76 -9.51
C ILE A 170 6.09 -14.01 -10.35
N ARG A 171 6.23 -14.22 -11.67
CA ARG A 171 5.10 -14.63 -12.53
C ARG A 171 4.49 -15.95 -12.08
N GLY A 172 5.32 -16.93 -11.72
CA GLY A 172 4.85 -18.22 -11.22
C GLY A 172 4.17 -18.12 -9.86
N GLU A 173 4.65 -17.23 -8.99
CA GLU A 173 4.09 -17.02 -7.65
C GLU A 173 2.74 -16.27 -7.67
N PHE A 174 2.59 -15.26 -8.54
CA PHE A 174 1.40 -14.38 -8.57
C PHE A 174 0.51 -14.53 -9.81
N GLU A 175 0.80 -15.50 -10.69
CA GLU A 175 0.05 -15.78 -11.93
C GLU A 175 -0.09 -14.56 -12.86
N LEU A 176 1.02 -13.83 -13.09
CA LEU A 176 1.03 -12.58 -13.86
C LEU A 176 1.57 -12.79 -15.29
N PRO A 177 0.75 -12.85 -16.35
CA PRO A 177 1.20 -13.09 -17.72
C PRO A 177 1.78 -11.81 -18.38
N LEU A 178 2.80 -11.22 -17.76
CA LEU A 178 3.46 -9.99 -18.20
C LEU A 178 4.78 -10.28 -18.92
N PRO A 179 5.06 -9.68 -20.10
CA PRO A 179 6.40 -9.74 -20.69
C PRO A 179 7.43 -8.98 -19.82
N ASP A 180 8.71 -9.34 -19.94
CA ASP A 180 9.80 -8.78 -19.11
C ASP A 180 9.83 -7.24 -19.11
N TRP A 181 9.67 -6.62 -20.28
CA TRP A 181 9.69 -5.17 -20.40
C TRP A 181 8.57 -4.49 -19.59
N LEU A 182 7.38 -5.09 -19.58
CA LEU A 182 6.22 -4.54 -18.88
C LEU A 182 6.32 -4.79 -17.39
N PHE A 183 6.90 -5.92 -16.99
CA PHE A 183 7.22 -6.17 -15.59
C PHE A 183 8.21 -5.11 -15.07
N ALA A 184 9.31 -4.88 -15.78
CA ALA A 184 10.30 -3.87 -15.41
C ALA A 184 9.71 -2.45 -15.34
N ARG A 185 8.94 -2.04 -16.36
CA ARG A 185 8.27 -0.72 -16.36
C ARG A 185 7.16 -0.63 -15.31
N GLY A 186 6.52 -1.75 -14.95
CA GLY A 186 5.56 -1.82 -13.86
C GLY A 186 6.20 -1.57 -12.49
N ILE A 187 7.43 -2.04 -12.27
CA ILE A 187 8.20 -1.69 -11.06
C ILE A 187 8.55 -0.20 -11.05
N THR A 188 8.95 0.37 -12.19
CA THR A 188 9.17 1.83 -12.32
C THR A 188 7.89 2.62 -12.05
N PHE A 189 6.74 2.16 -12.57
CA PHE A 189 5.43 2.76 -12.32
C PHE A 189 5.13 2.76 -10.83
N TRP A 190 5.28 1.60 -10.17
CA TRP A 190 5.03 1.45 -8.74
C TRP A 190 5.87 2.43 -7.90
N ALA A 191 7.19 2.46 -8.11
CA ALA A 191 8.07 3.38 -7.40
C ALA A 191 7.70 4.85 -7.64
N SER A 192 7.32 5.20 -8.87
CA SER A 192 6.95 6.56 -9.25
C SER A 192 5.62 7.00 -8.66
N LEU A 193 4.63 6.10 -8.59
CA LEU A 193 3.34 6.36 -7.94
C LEU A 193 3.54 6.75 -6.48
N PHE A 194 4.29 5.95 -5.71
CA PHE A 194 4.54 6.27 -4.30
C PHE A 194 5.46 7.47 -4.13
N GLY A 195 6.39 7.72 -5.05
CA GLY A 195 7.16 8.96 -5.08
C GLY A 195 6.28 10.20 -5.24
N ALA A 196 5.34 10.17 -6.20
CA ALA A 196 4.38 11.25 -6.44
C ALA A 196 3.45 11.48 -5.24
N VAL A 197 2.91 10.40 -4.66
CA VAL A 197 2.04 10.49 -3.48
C VAL A 197 2.81 10.98 -2.25
N SER A 198 4.02 10.50 -2.01
CA SER A 198 4.87 10.95 -0.90
C SER A 198 5.25 12.42 -1.03
N ALA A 199 5.59 12.87 -2.24
CA ALA A 199 5.93 14.26 -2.48
C ALA A 199 4.76 15.20 -2.16
N ASP A 200 3.53 14.74 -2.34
CA ASP A 200 2.33 15.48 -2.00
C ASP A 200 1.99 15.41 -0.50
N VAL A 201 1.86 14.19 0.04
CA VAL A 201 1.45 13.94 1.45
C VAL A 201 2.43 14.54 2.46
N PHE A 202 3.73 14.54 2.15
CA PHE A 202 4.76 15.11 3.01
C PHE A 202 5.12 16.57 2.66
N ASP A 203 4.30 17.24 1.85
CA ASP A 203 4.48 18.64 1.42
C ASP A 203 5.86 18.94 0.79
N MET A 204 6.47 17.97 0.10
CA MET A 204 7.79 18.13 -0.52
C MET A 204 7.76 19.10 -1.71
N TYR A 205 6.59 19.30 -2.33
CA TYR A 205 6.40 20.34 -3.33
C TYR A 205 6.43 21.75 -2.73
N GLY A 206 6.14 21.90 -1.43
CA GLY A 206 5.91 23.18 -0.77
C GLY A 206 4.48 23.68 -0.93
N THR A 207 3.99 24.37 0.11
CA THR A 207 2.57 24.71 0.30
C THR A 207 1.94 25.47 -0.89
N ASP A 208 2.68 26.40 -1.51
CA ASP A 208 2.15 27.29 -2.56
C ASP A 208 2.74 27.03 -3.96
N THR A 209 3.60 26.01 -4.14
CA THR A 209 4.30 25.78 -5.42
C THR A 209 3.36 25.32 -6.53
N PHE A 210 2.42 24.43 -6.21
CA PHE A 210 1.42 23.92 -7.14
C PHE A 210 0.03 24.07 -6.51
N THR A 211 -0.77 24.99 -7.05
CA THR A 211 -2.11 25.31 -6.55
C THR A 211 -3.15 24.24 -6.90
N ASP A 212 -2.91 23.45 -7.95
CA ASP A 212 -3.73 22.30 -8.32
C ASP A 212 -2.88 21.02 -8.34
N ARG A 213 -2.75 20.40 -7.17
CA ARG A 213 -2.01 19.14 -7.02
C ARG A 213 -2.76 17.92 -7.55
N THR A 214 -4.06 18.05 -7.82
CA THR A 214 -4.83 16.97 -8.43
C THR A 214 -4.53 16.91 -9.92
N ASP A 215 -4.59 18.04 -10.62
CA ASP A 215 -4.19 18.10 -12.04
C ASP A 215 -2.73 17.68 -12.25
N LEU A 216 -1.81 18.12 -11.37
CA LEU A 216 -0.42 17.65 -11.42
C LEU A 216 -0.31 16.12 -11.29
N PHE A 217 -1.06 15.52 -10.38
CA PHE A 217 -1.06 14.07 -10.20
C PHE A 217 -1.61 13.35 -11.43
N ASP A 218 -2.63 13.91 -12.09
CA ASP A 218 -3.20 13.36 -13.32
C ASP A 218 -2.16 13.37 -14.45
N GLN A 219 -1.41 14.46 -14.60
CA GLN A 219 -0.28 14.54 -15.54
C GLN A 219 0.80 13.49 -15.24
N GLN A 220 1.09 13.22 -13.96
CA GLN A 220 2.04 12.17 -13.56
C GLN A 220 1.52 10.77 -13.91
N VAL A 221 0.25 10.49 -13.65
CA VAL A 221 -0.38 9.21 -14.02
C VAL A 221 -0.42 9.02 -15.53
N ASP A 222 -0.72 10.08 -16.29
CA ASP A 222 -0.67 10.06 -17.76
C ASP A 222 0.73 9.75 -18.27
N ALA A 223 1.77 10.42 -17.77
CA ALA A 223 3.15 10.17 -18.16
C ALA A 223 3.59 8.73 -17.85
N LEU A 224 3.12 8.17 -16.74
CA LEU A 224 3.39 6.78 -16.38
C LEU A 224 2.65 5.78 -17.30
N LEU A 225 1.42 6.07 -17.70
CA LEU A 225 0.68 5.26 -18.69
C LEU A 225 1.35 5.32 -20.07
N ASP A 226 1.79 6.50 -20.50
CA ASP A 226 2.56 6.68 -21.75
C ASP A 226 3.85 5.86 -21.73
N MET A 227 4.54 5.81 -20.58
CA MET A 227 5.71 4.94 -20.37
C MET A 227 5.36 3.46 -20.58
N LEU A 228 4.15 3.02 -20.23
CA LEU A 228 3.68 1.65 -20.48
C LEU A 228 3.24 1.41 -21.93
N GLY A 229 3.34 2.42 -22.80
CA GLY A 229 2.93 2.32 -24.20
C GLY A 229 1.42 2.46 -24.41
N HIS A 230 0.71 3.04 -23.44
CA HIS A 230 -0.66 3.50 -23.65
C HIS A 230 -0.65 4.69 -24.63
N ARG A 231 -1.59 4.70 -25.58
CA ARG A 231 -1.82 5.82 -26.48
C ARG A 231 -3.32 6.09 -26.52
N ARG A 232 -3.72 7.33 -26.25
CA ARG A 232 -5.12 7.78 -26.29
C ARG A 232 -5.71 7.68 -27.69
#